data_AF-A0A957VJ09-F1
#
_entry.id   AF-A0A957VJ09-F1
#
_cell.length_a   1.000
_cell.length_b   1.000
_cell.length_c   1.000
_cell.angle_alpha   90.00
_cell.angle_beta   90.00
_cell.angle_gamma   90.00
#
_symmetry.space_group_name_H-M   'P 1'
#
loop_
_entity.id
_entity.type
_entity.pdbx_description
1 polymer ?
#
loop_
_entity_poly.entity_id
_entity_poly.type
_entity_poly.pdbx_seq_one_letter_code
_entity_poly.pdbx_strand_id
1 'polypeptide(L)'
;DLLQRDPRRVYYGRVLREGGWIVLHYLFYFTMNNWRSNFYGVNDHESDWEQVFIYLADEGDEPEPRWAAFASHDFSGDDLRRRWDDPGFVREGNHPVIYAGAGSHASYFEQGEYIMGATPAVLKPLQNGILALTRFWNEQLGQGSYTIPVKDAGNLISIPFVDYARGDGKSIGPGQDEEWSPVLISDADGWVDKYRGLWGLDTRDPFGGERAPAGPKYDRDGSVRHSWYDPLGWAGLDKVYPPQTTLVELDTRLAALRDEEAALSDEIQTVRTQTRNLGLDVEALRAAEYFSALHESREEQLLSLQSRLQTLRSALISNHETQKSLRAYRARAQAGDWGSPTAHLKHVHPPAPPLPPQRRVVEIWAAISGALALLIFVALLIFRPMHWPFWAVVAGIAFGAVESMTRGRLSNFMLTTVIVLALIATLILFIEFWRWILLLALVGIVVYMIRDNLREVLRA
;
A
#
# COMPACT_ATOMS: atom_id res chain seq x y z
N ASP A 1 27.11 -22.58 18.65
CA ASP A 1 27.65 -23.75 17.93
C ASP A 1 27.97 -23.52 16.45
N LEU A 2 27.05 -23.03 15.59
CA LEU A 2 27.35 -22.84 14.16
C LEU A 2 28.53 -21.90 13.90
N LEU A 3 28.53 -20.71 14.50
CA LEU A 3 29.61 -19.74 14.34
C LEU A 3 30.92 -20.12 15.04
N GLN A 4 30.88 -21.11 15.93
CA GLN A 4 32.09 -21.69 16.51
C GLN A 4 32.71 -22.72 15.57
N ARG A 5 31.92 -23.36 14.69
CA ARG A 5 32.40 -24.31 13.68
C ARG A 5 32.83 -23.62 12.39
N ASP A 6 32.12 -22.57 11.99
CA ASP A 6 32.48 -21.71 10.86
C ASP A 6 32.27 -20.24 11.27
N PRO A 7 33.35 -19.47 11.52
CA PRO A 7 33.23 -18.09 12.00
C PRO A 7 32.81 -17.10 10.91
N ARG A 8 32.75 -17.52 9.64
CA ARG A 8 32.47 -16.61 8.51
C ARG A 8 31.07 -16.00 8.61
N ARG A 9 30.98 -14.72 8.24
CA ARG A 9 29.71 -14.04 7.97
C ARG A 9 29.41 -14.17 6.50
N VAL A 10 28.52 -15.08 6.12
CA VAL A 10 28.24 -15.36 4.71
C VAL A 10 27.03 -14.57 4.25
N TYR A 11 27.15 -13.91 3.10
CA TYR A 11 26.00 -13.55 2.28
C TYR A 11 26.07 -14.30 0.95
N TYR A 12 24.90 -14.47 0.33
CA TYR A 12 24.80 -15.06 -1.00
C TYR A 12 24.49 -13.96 -2.01
N GLY A 13 25.04 -14.07 -3.21
CA GLY A 13 24.86 -13.07 -4.26
C GLY A 13 24.61 -13.71 -5.61
N ARG A 14 23.71 -13.12 -6.40
CA ARG A 14 23.58 -13.42 -7.83
C ARG A 14 23.49 -12.14 -8.64
N VAL A 15 23.92 -12.21 -9.89
CA VAL A 15 23.94 -11.07 -10.82
C VAL A 15 23.04 -11.39 -12.01
N LEU A 16 22.15 -10.45 -12.34
CA LEU A 16 21.28 -10.54 -13.51
C LEU A 16 21.48 -9.32 -14.40
N ARG A 17 21.14 -9.46 -15.68
CA ARG A 17 21.07 -8.36 -16.64
C ARG A 17 19.71 -8.39 -17.31
N GLU A 18 18.88 -7.40 -17.03
CA GLU A 18 17.47 -7.36 -17.45
C GLU A 18 17.00 -5.91 -17.56
N GLY A 19 16.15 -5.60 -18.55
CA GLY A 19 15.57 -4.25 -18.72
C GLY A 19 16.60 -3.12 -18.89
N GLY A 20 17.83 -3.43 -19.33
CA GLY A 20 18.95 -2.49 -19.41
C GLY A 20 19.66 -2.21 -18.08
N TRP A 21 19.28 -2.90 -17.01
CA TRP A 21 19.88 -2.83 -15.68
C TRP A 21 20.79 -4.03 -15.41
N ILE A 22 21.84 -3.82 -14.61
CA ILE A 22 22.56 -4.90 -13.93
C ILE A 22 22.00 -4.99 -12.52
N VAL A 23 21.42 -6.14 -12.17
CA VAL A 23 20.79 -6.36 -10.87
C VAL A 23 21.72 -7.22 -10.01
N LEU A 24 22.20 -6.65 -8.91
CA LEU A 24 22.90 -7.38 -7.86
C LEU A 24 21.88 -7.77 -6.80
N HIS A 25 21.61 -9.06 -6.66
CA HIS A 25 20.66 -9.60 -5.68
C HIS A 25 21.43 -10.32 -4.57
N TYR A 26 21.41 -9.72 -3.38
CA TYR A 26 22.05 -10.19 -2.16
C TYR A 26 21.03 -10.84 -1.26
N LEU A 27 21.44 -11.94 -0.61
CA LEU A 27 20.61 -12.69 0.32
C LEU A 27 21.38 -12.99 1.61
N PHE A 28 20.70 -12.81 2.73
CA PHE A 28 21.24 -13.02 4.06
C PHE A 28 20.44 -14.09 4.77
N TYR A 29 21.15 -15.09 5.31
CA TYR A 29 20.55 -16.19 6.05
C TYR A 29 20.73 -15.98 7.56
N PHE A 30 19.62 -16.01 8.28
CA PHE A 30 19.61 -16.01 9.73
C PHE A 30 19.20 -17.41 10.20
N THR A 31 19.79 -17.90 11.28
CA THR A 31 19.47 -19.25 11.80
C THR A 31 18.19 -19.29 12.61
N MET A 32 17.76 -18.15 13.16
CA MET A 32 16.58 -18.04 14.02
C MET A 32 16.03 -16.62 13.99
N ASN A 33 14.74 -16.50 13.68
CA ASN A 33 13.93 -15.32 13.97
C ASN A 33 13.36 -15.46 15.38
N ASN A 34 13.72 -14.56 16.27
CA ASN A 34 13.32 -14.56 17.67
C ASN A 34 12.59 -13.27 18.05
N TRP A 35 11.88 -12.68 17.09
CA TRP A 35 11.25 -11.38 17.22
C TRP A 35 10.27 -11.34 18.41
N ARG A 36 9.47 -12.38 18.62
CA ARG A 36 8.54 -12.48 19.76
C ARG A 36 9.27 -12.68 21.08
N SER A 37 10.16 -13.66 21.15
CA SER A 37 10.78 -14.06 22.43
C SER A 37 11.77 -13.04 22.97
N ASN A 38 12.51 -12.34 22.12
CA ASN A 38 13.58 -11.42 22.56
C ASN A 38 13.27 -9.95 22.34
N PHE A 39 12.33 -9.62 21.44
CA PHE A 39 12.06 -8.25 21.03
C PHE A 39 10.57 -7.89 21.04
N TYR A 40 9.72 -8.71 21.68
CA TYR A 40 8.28 -8.45 21.87
C TYR A 40 7.49 -8.24 20.57
N GLY A 41 7.99 -8.79 19.46
CA GLY A 41 7.33 -8.85 18.17
C GLY A 41 6.30 -9.96 18.06
N VAL A 42 5.99 -10.36 16.83
CA VAL A 42 4.82 -11.21 16.54
C VAL A 42 5.12 -12.70 16.49
N ASN A 43 6.33 -13.08 16.12
CA ASN A 43 6.66 -14.48 15.85
C ASN A 43 8.08 -14.87 16.26
N ASP A 44 8.25 -16.18 16.41
CA ASP A 44 9.55 -16.85 16.42
C ASP A 44 9.52 -17.96 15.37
N HIS A 45 10.57 -18.13 14.59
CA HIS A 45 10.72 -19.30 13.72
C HIS A 45 12.17 -19.64 13.44
N GLU A 46 12.40 -20.92 13.17
CA GLU A 46 13.69 -21.38 12.68
C GLU A 46 13.96 -20.80 11.28
N SER A 47 15.18 -20.33 11.12
CA SER A 47 15.71 -19.65 9.95
C SER A 47 15.02 -18.36 9.53
N ASP A 48 15.75 -17.55 8.76
CA ASP A 48 15.20 -16.44 7.98
C ASP A 48 16.02 -16.16 6.73
N TRP A 49 15.37 -15.60 5.71
CA TRP A 49 16.01 -15.20 4.46
C TRP A 49 15.62 -13.78 4.09
N GLU A 50 16.58 -12.87 4.22
CA GLU A 50 16.43 -11.45 3.86
C GLU A 50 17.08 -11.14 2.52
N GLN A 51 16.55 -10.15 1.81
CA GLN A 51 16.97 -9.84 0.44
C GLN A 51 17.21 -8.35 0.23
N VAL A 52 18.31 -8.03 -0.44
CA VAL A 52 18.69 -6.68 -0.84
C VAL A 52 19.08 -6.67 -2.31
N PHE A 53 18.64 -5.65 -3.03
CA PHE A 53 18.90 -5.48 -4.44
C PHE A 53 19.62 -4.16 -4.69
N ILE A 54 20.65 -4.18 -5.53
CA ILE A 54 21.32 -2.99 -6.05
C ILE A 54 21.21 -3.01 -7.56
N TYR A 55 20.69 -1.92 -8.12
CA TYR A 55 20.47 -1.78 -9.55
C TYR A 55 21.51 -0.82 -10.11
N LEU A 56 22.38 -1.34 -10.97
CA LEU A 56 23.41 -0.58 -11.64
C LEU A 56 22.98 -0.28 -13.08
N ALA A 57 23.28 0.93 -13.51
CA ALA A 57 23.25 1.31 -14.90
C ALA A 57 24.63 1.08 -15.54
N ASP A 58 24.65 0.62 -16.79
CA ASP A 58 25.88 0.44 -17.56
C ASP A 58 26.26 1.82 -18.16
N GLU A 59 26.87 2.67 -17.32
CA GLU A 59 27.25 4.05 -17.63
C GLU A 59 28.78 4.19 -17.58
N GLY A 60 29.40 4.80 -18.60
CA GLY A 60 30.85 5.05 -18.60
C GLY A 60 31.70 3.78 -18.73
N ASP A 61 32.83 3.76 -18.01
CA ASP A 61 33.79 2.64 -18.04
C ASP A 61 33.46 1.52 -17.03
N GLU A 62 32.68 1.83 -15.98
CA GLU A 62 32.27 0.87 -14.94
C GLU A 62 30.79 1.04 -14.57
N PRO A 63 30.04 -0.05 -14.30
CA PRO A 63 28.65 0.04 -13.88
C PRO A 63 28.41 0.92 -12.64
N GLU A 64 27.50 1.88 -12.75
CA GLU A 64 27.19 2.82 -11.68
C GLU A 64 25.89 2.46 -10.95
N PRO A 65 25.90 2.42 -9.60
CA PRO A 65 24.69 2.15 -8.83
C PRO A 65 23.70 3.33 -8.87
N ARG A 66 22.43 3.04 -9.19
CA ARG A 66 21.36 4.05 -9.30
C ARG A 66 20.24 3.86 -8.30
N TRP A 67 19.98 2.62 -7.88
CA TRP A 67 18.93 2.30 -6.93
C TRP A 67 19.35 1.18 -5.99
N ALA A 68 18.82 1.21 -4.77
CA ALA A 68 18.84 0.10 -3.83
C ALA A 68 17.41 -0.24 -3.41
N ALA A 69 17.07 -1.52 -3.27
CA ALA A 69 15.78 -1.96 -2.76
C ALA A 69 15.95 -3.03 -1.67
N PHE A 70 15.27 -2.85 -0.54
CA PHE A 70 15.37 -3.71 0.62
C PHE A 70 14.04 -4.43 0.86
N ALA A 71 14.08 -5.74 1.07
CA ALA A 71 12.91 -6.49 1.49
C ALA A 71 12.52 -6.07 2.92
N SER A 72 11.28 -5.64 3.10
CA SER A 72 10.76 -5.25 4.40
C SER A 72 9.24 -5.41 4.42
N HIS A 73 8.74 -6.18 5.38
CA HIS A 73 7.33 -6.35 5.76
C HIS A 73 6.29 -6.03 4.66
N ASP A 74 5.55 -4.94 4.83
CA ASP A 74 4.37 -4.56 4.02
C ASP A 74 4.72 -3.67 2.81
N PHE A 75 6.00 -3.44 2.54
CA PHE A 75 6.42 -2.60 1.42
C PHE A 75 6.33 -3.38 0.10
N SER A 76 5.99 -2.68 -0.98
CA SER A 76 5.94 -3.26 -2.32
C SER A 76 6.24 -2.21 -3.39
N GLY A 77 6.80 -2.65 -4.52
CA GLY A 77 7.07 -1.81 -5.67
C GLY A 77 7.94 -0.61 -5.32
N ASP A 78 7.44 0.60 -5.63
CA ASP A 78 8.17 1.86 -5.45
C ASP A 78 8.66 2.11 -4.03
N ASP A 79 7.90 1.67 -3.02
CA ASP A 79 8.21 2.00 -1.63
C ASP A 79 9.42 1.21 -1.09
N LEU A 80 9.77 0.09 -1.73
CA LEU A 80 10.93 -0.76 -1.39
C LEU A 80 12.27 -0.11 -1.73
N ARG A 81 12.31 0.86 -2.64
CA ARG A 81 13.56 1.37 -3.22
C ARG A 81 13.89 2.80 -2.83
N ARG A 82 15.19 3.09 -2.77
CA ARG A 82 15.77 4.43 -2.62
C ARG A 82 16.73 4.70 -3.78
N ARG A 83 16.73 5.95 -4.24
CA ARG A 83 17.67 6.39 -5.27
C ARG A 83 19.07 6.49 -4.64
N TRP A 84 20.11 6.21 -5.42
CA TRP A 84 21.47 6.16 -4.87
C TRP A 84 21.94 7.49 -4.30
N ASP A 85 21.48 8.60 -4.86
CA ASP A 85 21.73 9.98 -4.45
C ASP A 85 20.72 10.52 -3.42
N ASP A 86 19.85 9.67 -2.86
CA ASP A 86 18.95 10.07 -1.78
C ASP A 86 19.77 10.47 -0.53
N PRO A 87 19.65 11.71 -0.02
CA PRO A 87 20.36 12.14 1.18
C PRO A 87 20.03 11.32 2.43
N GLY A 88 18.85 10.70 2.49
CA GLY A 88 18.45 9.82 3.58
C GLY A 88 19.04 8.40 3.48
N PHE A 89 19.66 8.05 2.35
CA PHE A 89 20.21 6.72 2.13
C PHE A 89 21.66 6.63 2.61
N VAL A 90 21.85 5.94 3.74
CA VAL A 90 23.16 5.80 4.39
C VAL A 90 24.02 4.77 3.66
N ARG A 91 25.26 5.16 3.35
CA ARG A 91 26.24 4.34 2.63
C ARG A 91 27.66 4.60 3.14
N GLU A 92 28.50 3.57 3.13
CA GLU A 92 29.94 3.65 3.34
C GLU A 92 30.65 3.43 1.99
N GLY A 93 31.03 4.53 1.33
CA GLY A 93 31.51 4.47 -0.05
C GLY A 93 30.44 3.93 -1.00
N ASN A 94 30.74 2.78 -1.63
CA ASN A 94 29.81 2.08 -2.52
C ASN A 94 28.99 0.98 -1.81
N HIS A 95 29.09 0.88 -0.49
CA HIS A 95 28.38 -0.13 0.30
C HIS A 95 27.16 0.47 1.02
N PRO A 96 25.93 0.04 0.68
CA PRO A 96 24.74 0.36 1.45
C PRO A 96 24.83 -0.09 2.90
N VAL A 97 24.41 0.76 3.82
CA VAL A 97 24.19 0.37 5.21
C VAL A 97 22.76 -0.16 5.35
N ILE A 98 22.63 -1.37 5.87
CA ILE A 98 21.34 -2.02 6.10
C ILE A 98 21.13 -2.08 7.61
N TYR A 99 20.09 -1.42 8.10
CA TYR A 99 19.69 -1.54 9.50
C TYR A 99 18.73 -2.73 9.61
N ALA A 100 19.24 -3.86 10.11
CA ALA A 100 18.42 -5.05 10.31
C ALA A 100 17.54 -4.91 11.57
N GLY A 101 16.26 -5.23 11.43
CA GLY A 101 15.31 -5.28 12.54
C GLY A 101 15.72 -6.34 13.56
N ALA A 102 15.75 -5.96 14.84
CA ALA A 102 16.19 -6.85 15.90
C ALA A 102 15.21 -8.03 16.07
N GLY A 103 15.69 -9.23 15.74
CA GLY A 103 14.94 -10.48 15.78
C GLY A 103 14.02 -10.71 14.57
N SER A 104 13.45 -9.66 13.97
CA SER A 104 12.61 -9.75 12.76
C SER A 104 13.42 -9.87 11.47
N HIS A 105 14.65 -9.35 11.47
CA HIS A 105 15.61 -9.24 10.36
C HIS A 105 15.23 -8.33 9.19
N ALA A 106 14.04 -7.74 9.19
CA ALA A 106 13.61 -6.85 8.12
C ALA A 106 14.64 -5.74 7.86
N SER A 107 14.83 -5.39 6.60
CA SER A 107 15.91 -4.49 6.17
C SER A 107 15.41 -3.04 6.04
N TYR A 108 16.08 -2.10 6.72
CA TYR A 108 15.71 -0.68 6.74
C TYR A 108 16.84 0.22 6.23
N PHE A 109 16.45 1.33 5.58
CA PHE A 109 17.36 2.36 5.06
C PHE A 109 17.81 3.37 6.12
N GLU A 110 17.03 3.52 7.19
CA GLU A 110 17.28 4.47 8.26
C GLU A 110 17.28 3.75 9.62
N GLN A 111 18.00 4.31 10.57
CA GLN A 111 18.01 3.81 11.94
C GLN A 111 16.77 4.29 12.70
N GLY A 112 16.18 3.41 13.52
CA GLY A 112 15.13 3.79 14.46
C GLY A 112 14.17 2.67 14.81
N GLU A 113 13.00 3.06 15.32
CA GLU A 113 11.94 2.14 15.72
C GLU A 113 10.77 2.28 14.74
N TYR A 114 10.32 1.17 14.18
CA TYR A 114 9.27 1.17 13.16
C TYR A 114 8.00 0.56 13.73
N ILE A 115 6.88 1.26 13.58
CA ILE A 115 5.58 0.72 13.99
C ILE A 115 4.98 -0.02 12.80
N MET A 116 4.85 -1.34 12.94
CA MET A 116 4.28 -2.24 11.94
C MET A 116 2.90 -2.72 12.37
N GLY A 117 2.03 -2.99 11.40
CA GLY A 117 0.68 -3.49 11.63
C GLY A 117 0.52 -4.91 11.11
N ALA A 118 0.54 -5.93 11.99
CA ALA A 118 0.26 -7.29 11.55
C ALA A 118 -1.25 -7.53 11.52
N THR A 119 -1.81 -7.88 10.35
CA THR A 119 -3.20 -8.32 10.24
C THR A 119 -3.27 -9.85 10.29
N PRO A 120 -3.94 -10.46 11.29
CA PRO A 120 -4.09 -11.91 11.36
C PRO A 120 -4.75 -12.49 10.10
N ALA A 121 -4.24 -13.62 9.60
CA ALA A 121 -4.73 -14.23 8.35
C ALA A 121 -6.24 -14.53 8.36
N VAL A 122 -6.79 -14.90 9.52
CA VAL A 122 -8.22 -15.19 9.74
C VAL A 122 -9.11 -13.97 9.52
N LEU A 123 -8.57 -12.76 9.70
CA LEU A 123 -9.30 -11.49 9.57
C LEU A 123 -9.18 -10.86 8.17
N LYS A 124 -8.32 -11.40 7.29
CA LYS A 124 -8.17 -10.92 5.91
C LYS A 124 -9.47 -10.93 5.09
N PRO A 125 -10.35 -11.96 5.16
CA PRO A 125 -11.63 -11.93 4.44
C PRO A 125 -12.56 -10.81 4.91
N LEU A 126 -12.57 -10.54 6.22
CA LEU A 126 -13.36 -9.45 6.81
C LEU A 126 -12.81 -8.08 6.39
N GLN A 127 -11.50 -7.90 6.44
CA GLN A 127 -10.81 -6.70 5.95
C GLN A 127 -11.13 -6.45 4.48
N ASN A 128 -11.05 -7.48 3.62
CA ASN A 128 -11.40 -7.40 2.21
C ASN A 128 -12.87 -7.04 1.99
N GLY A 129 -13.78 -7.57 2.81
CA GLY A 129 -15.20 -7.24 2.78
C GLY A 129 -15.46 -5.77 3.16
N ILE A 130 -14.80 -5.26 4.21
CA ILE A 130 -14.88 -3.86 4.62
C ILE A 130 -14.35 -2.96 3.50
N LEU A 131 -13.17 -3.27 2.95
CA LEU A 131 -12.57 -2.51 1.84
C LEU A 131 -13.48 -2.49 0.60
N ALA A 132 -14.10 -3.62 0.24
CA ALA A 132 -15.03 -3.70 -0.87
C ALA A 132 -16.28 -2.84 -0.63
N LEU A 133 -16.81 -2.85 0.59
CA LEU A 133 -17.96 -2.04 0.98
C LEU A 133 -17.64 -0.54 0.97
N THR A 134 -16.45 -0.15 1.45
CA THR A 134 -15.99 1.24 1.40
C THR A 134 -15.74 1.71 -0.03
N ARG A 135 -15.15 0.87 -0.91
CA ARG A 135 -15.00 1.18 -2.34
C ARG A 135 -16.35 1.35 -3.02
N PHE A 136 -17.27 0.42 -2.81
CA PHE A 136 -18.64 0.51 -3.32
C PHE A 136 -19.31 1.81 -2.88
N TRP A 137 -19.19 2.16 -1.59
CA TRP A 137 -19.79 3.39 -1.05
C TRP A 137 -19.18 4.66 -1.66
N ASN A 138 -17.86 4.71 -1.84
CA ASN A 138 -17.17 5.86 -2.41
C ASN A 138 -17.44 6.01 -3.93
N GLU A 139 -17.48 4.90 -4.67
CA GLU A 139 -17.61 4.90 -6.13
C GLU A 139 -19.08 5.05 -6.59
N GLN A 140 -20.05 4.47 -5.88
CA GLN A 140 -21.46 4.48 -6.30
C GLN A 140 -22.30 5.58 -5.65
N LEU A 141 -22.00 6.00 -4.41
CA LEU A 141 -22.84 6.95 -3.67
C LEU A 141 -22.29 8.38 -3.64
N GLY A 142 -21.12 8.65 -4.23
CA GLY A 142 -20.64 10.00 -4.53
C GLY A 142 -20.42 10.93 -3.32
N GLN A 143 -20.30 10.40 -2.09
CA GLN A 143 -20.08 11.19 -0.88
C GLN A 143 -18.58 11.30 -0.55
N GLY A 144 -17.84 12.01 -1.42
CA GLY A 144 -16.45 12.38 -1.14
C GLY A 144 -16.37 13.56 -0.17
N SER A 145 -16.20 13.29 1.14
CA SER A 145 -15.30 14.06 2.03
C SER A 145 -15.32 13.67 3.51
N TYR A 146 -16.20 12.75 3.96
CA TYR A 146 -16.29 12.37 5.39
C TYR A 146 -16.25 10.86 5.69
N THR A 147 -15.87 10.04 4.72
CA THR A 147 -15.64 8.60 4.97
C THR A 147 -14.18 8.36 5.32
N ILE A 148 -13.96 7.53 6.36
CA ILE A 148 -12.64 7.02 6.76
C ILE A 148 -11.94 6.54 5.48
N PRO A 149 -10.74 7.07 5.14
CA PRO A 149 -10.00 6.62 3.98
C PRO A 149 -9.95 5.09 3.96
N VAL A 150 -10.20 4.48 2.80
CA VAL A 150 -10.13 3.02 2.60
C VAL A 150 -8.85 2.42 3.20
N LYS A 151 -7.77 3.22 3.22
CA LYS A 151 -6.47 2.91 3.81
C LYS A 151 -6.46 2.82 5.34
N ASP A 152 -7.24 3.64 6.04
CA ASP A 152 -7.34 3.63 7.52
C ASP A 152 -8.26 2.52 8.03
N ALA A 153 -9.27 2.13 7.25
CA ALA A 153 -10.16 1.02 7.59
C ALA A 153 -9.43 -0.34 7.63
N GLY A 154 -8.40 -0.52 6.80
CA GLY A 154 -7.53 -1.70 6.82
C GLY A 154 -6.68 -1.78 8.10
N ASN A 155 -6.22 -0.64 8.61
CA ASN A 155 -5.39 -0.55 9.82
C ASN A 155 -6.19 -0.64 11.14
N LEU A 156 -7.53 -0.54 11.09
CA LEU A 156 -8.36 -0.67 12.29
C LEU A 156 -8.31 -2.07 12.92
N ILE A 157 -7.89 -3.09 12.17
CA ILE A 157 -7.85 -4.50 12.59
C ILE A 157 -6.40 -5.00 12.76
N SER A 158 -5.39 -4.18 12.44
CA SER A 158 -3.99 -4.55 12.62
C SER A 158 -3.57 -4.39 14.08
N ILE A 159 -2.86 -5.39 14.62
CA ILE A 159 -2.23 -5.26 15.94
C ILE A 159 -0.89 -4.55 15.72
N PRO A 160 -0.62 -3.42 16.41
CA PRO A 160 0.63 -2.69 16.24
C PRO A 160 1.77 -3.39 16.97
N PHE A 161 2.92 -3.49 16.31
CA PHE A 161 4.17 -4.00 16.86
C PHE A 161 5.31 -3.05 16.52
N VAL A 162 6.39 -3.14 17.30
CA VAL A 162 7.59 -2.34 17.08
C VAL A 162 8.67 -3.24 16.52
N ASP A 163 9.27 -2.79 15.43
CA ASP A 163 10.48 -3.35 14.87
C ASP A 163 11.66 -2.42 15.18
N TYR A 164 12.76 -2.99 15.68
CA TYR A 164 13.88 -2.23 16.25
C TYR A 164 15.08 -2.28 15.31
N ALA A 165 15.20 -1.29 14.44
CA ALA A 165 16.33 -1.13 13.53
C ALA A 165 17.26 0.00 14.02
N ARG A 166 17.65 -0.03 15.29
CA ARG A 166 18.31 1.11 15.97
C ARG A 166 19.78 1.32 15.58
N GLY A 167 20.42 0.33 14.97
CA GLY A 167 21.85 0.40 14.62
C GLY A 167 22.81 0.36 15.82
N ASP A 168 22.32 0.04 17.02
CA ASP A 168 23.10 -0.10 18.26
C ASP A 168 23.60 -1.54 18.50
N GLY A 169 23.37 -2.43 17.54
CA GLY A 169 23.81 -3.82 17.55
C GLY A 169 25.20 -4.01 16.95
N LYS A 170 25.45 -5.25 16.50
CA LYS A 170 26.71 -5.62 15.87
C LYS A 170 26.75 -5.19 14.40
N SER A 171 27.84 -4.56 14.00
CA SER A 171 28.12 -4.20 12.61
C SER A 171 28.96 -5.26 11.91
N ILE A 172 28.60 -5.58 10.66
CA ILE A 172 29.36 -6.48 9.79
C ILE A 172 29.54 -5.79 8.44
N GLY A 173 30.78 -5.63 8.00
CA GLY A 173 31.08 -4.94 6.75
C GLY A 173 32.53 -4.47 6.66
N PRO A 174 32.90 -3.84 5.53
CA PRO A 174 34.24 -3.31 5.32
C PRO A 174 34.65 -2.36 6.44
N GLY A 175 35.81 -2.59 7.06
CA GLY A 175 36.33 -1.73 8.12
C GLY A 175 35.67 -1.92 9.50
N GLN A 176 34.79 -2.92 9.66
CA GLN A 176 34.23 -3.34 10.95
C GLN A 176 35.05 -4.50 11.54
N ASP A 177 34.79 -4.86 12.80
CA ASP A 177 35.45 -6.00 13.47
C ASP A 177 35.16 -7.34 12.76
N GLU A 178 34.04 -7.43 12.06
CA GLU A 178 33.67 -8.60 11.26
C GLU A 178 33.34 -8.21 9.83
N GLU A 179 33.86 -9.00 8.90
CA GLU A 179 33.66 -8.78 7.46
C GLU A 179 32.83 -9.89 6.82
N TRP A 180 32.24 -9.55 5.67
CA TRP A 180 31.47 -10.48 4.88
C TRP A 180 32.33 -11.41 4.03
N SER A 181 31.90 -12.66 3.91
CA SER A 181 32.41 -13.69 3.01
C SER A 181 31.37 -13.95 1.90
N PRO A 182 31.60 -13.49 0.67
CA PRO A 182 30.64 -13.67 -0.42
C PRO A 182 30.56 -15.13 -0.89
N VAL A 183 29.35 -15.59 -1.21
CA VAL A 183 29.11 -16.84 -1.94
C VAL A 183 28.22 -16.54 -3.13
N LEU A 184 28.74 -16.74 -4.35
CA LEU A 184 27.94 -16.60 -5.56
C LEU A 184 27.01 -17.81 -5.72
N ILE A 185 25.76 -17.52 -6.08
CA ILE A 185 24.72 -18.52 -6.31
C ILE A 185 24.02 -18.30 -7.65
N SER A 186 23.39 -19.36 -8.15
CA SER A 186 22.63 -19.37 -9.39
C SER A 186 21.57 -20.47 -9.34
N ASP A 187 20.75 -20.57 -10.40
CA ASP A 187 19.84 -21.70 -10.58
C ASP A 187 20.57 -23.04 -10.81
N ALA A 188 21.90 -23.04 -11.05
CA ALA A 188 22.68 -24.27 -11.14
C ALA A 188 22.95 -24.90 -9.76
N ASP A 189 22.82 -24.12 -8.68
CA ASP A 189 23.02 -24.60 -7.32
C ASP A 189 21.83 -25.45 -6.89
N GLY A 190 22.07 -26.76 -6.72
CA GLY A 190 20.99 -27.72 -6.49
C GLY A 190 20.12 -27.42 -5.28
N TRP A 191 20.66 -26.80 -4.23
CA TRP A 191 19.89 -26.40 -3.04
C TRP A 191 19.02 -25.16 -3.29
N VAL A 192 19.39 -24.30 -4.24
CA VAL A 192 18.58 -23.13 -4.64
C VAL A 192 17.43 -23.59 -5.53
N ASP A 193 17.72 -24.41 -6.54
CA ASP A 193 16.74 -24.77 -7.56
C ASP A 193 15.81 -25.92 -7.15
N LYS A 194 16.34 -26.95 -6.47
CA LYS A 194 15.58 -28.18 -6.21
C LYS A 194 14.83 -28.18 -4.88
N TYR A 195 15.22 -27.32 -3.93
CA TYR A 195 14.60 -27.30 -2.61
C TYR A 195 13.44 -26.29 -2.55
N ARG A 196 12.21 -26.81 -2.49
CA ARG A 196 10.96 -26.02 -2.42
C ARG A 196 10.31 -26.04 -1.02
N GLY A 197 10.97 -26.68 -0.06
CA GLY A 197 10.46 -26.83 1.30
C GLY A 197 10.68 -25.60 2.18
N LEU A 198 10.27 -25.71 3.43
CA LEU A 198 10.53 -24.72 4.46
C LEU A 198 11.93 -24.93 5.06
N TRP A 199 12.65 -23.83 5.28
CA TRP A 199 13.98 -23.85 5.88
C TRP A 199 13.87 -23.90 7.40
N GLY A 200 13.51 -25.05 7.95
CA GLY A 200 13.34 -25.24 9.40
C GLY A 200 12.03 -25.95 9.72
N LEU A 201 11.62 -25.86 10.97
CA LEU A 201 10.43 -26.52 11.48
C LEU A 201 9.12 -25.97 10.88
N ASP A 202 8.32 -26.85 10.28
CA ASP A 202 6.90 -26.57 10.01
C ASP A 202 6.06 -26.88 11.24
N THR A 203 5.78 -25.85 12.04
CA THR A 203 4.91 -25.94 13.23
C THR A 203 3.44 -26.20 12.87
N ARG A 204 3.06 -26.07 11.59
CA ARG A 204 1.67 -26.08 11.12
C ARG A 204 0.79 -25.04 11.82
N ASP A 205 1.40 -23.96 12.33
CA ASP A 205 0.68 -22.84 12.92
C ASP A 205 -0.29 -22.23 11.89
N PRO A 206 -1.62 -22.23 12.17
CA PRO A 206 -2.62 -21.71 11.25
C PRO A 206 -2.50 -20.19 11.01
N PHE A 207 -1.83 -19.45 11.90
CA PHE A 207 -1.55 -18.02 11.71
C PHE A 207 -0.28 -17.79 10.89
N GLY A 208 0.55 -18.81 10.73
CA GLY A 208 1.75 -18.80 9.89
C GLY A 208 2.91 -17.97 10.44
N GLY A 209 2.77 -17.41 11.65
CA GLY A 209 3.80 -16.61 12.30
C GLY A 209 4.95 -17.49 12.73
N GLU A 210 4.66 -18.64 13.35
CA GLU A 210 5.67 -19.55 13.90
C GLU A 210 6.12 -20.64 12.91
N ARG A 211 5.78 -20.49 11.63
CA ARG A 211 6.21 -21.42 10.58
C ARG A 211 7.53 -20.95 9.99
N ALA A 212 8.47 -21.86 9.79
CA ALA A 212 9.72 -21.56 9.10
C ALA A 212 9.48 -20.89 7.71
N PRO A 213 10.39 -20.04 7.24
CA PRO A 213 10.26 -19.41 5.94
C PRO A 213 10.57 -20.42 4.83
N ALA A 214 10.10 -20.11 3.62
CA ALA A 214 10.56 -20.81 2.43
C ALA A 214 11.94 -20.28 2.00
N GLY A 215 12.62 -21.02 1.15
CA GLY A 215 13.96 -20.68 0.68
C GLY A 215 14.06 -19.38 -0.12
N PRO A 216 15.26 -19.06 -0.62
CA PRO A 216 15.51 -17.81 -1.32
C PRO A 216 14.74 -17.67 -2.65
N LYS A 217 14.48 -18.79 -3.33
CA LYS A 217 13.83 -18.84 -4.66
C LYS A 217 12.31 -19.04 -4.62
N TYR A 218 11.81 -19.77 -3.62
CA TYR A 218 10.42 -20.24 -3.60
C TYR A 218 9.65 -19.68 -2.41
N ASP A 219 8.35 -19.46 -2.61
CA ASP A 219 7.40 -19.16 -1.55
C ASP A 219 6.95 -20.43 -0.82
N ARG A 220 6.22 -20.26 0.31
CA ARG A 220 5.77 -21.38 1.15
C ARG A 220 4.82 -22.35 0.43
N ASP A 221 4.18 -21.90 -0.65
CA ASP A 221 3.33 -22.73 -1.51
C ASP A 221 4.11 -23.42 -2.66
N GLY A 222 5.42 -23.19 -2.75
CA GLY A 222 6.30 -23.75 -3.77
C GLY A 222 6.30 -22.99 -5.10
N SER A 223 5.54 -21.90 -5.21
CA SER A 223 5.64 -20.96 -6.34
C SER A 223 6.97 -20.21 -6.31
N VAL A 224 7.42 -19.71 -7.46
CA VAL A 224 8.67 -18.93 -7.55
C VAL A 224 8.40 -17.52 -7.06
N ARG A 225 9.24 -17.03 -6.14
CA ARG A 225 9.12 -15.68 -5.57
C ARG A 225 9.19 -14.62 -6.66
N HIS A 226 8.34 -13.59 -6.54
CA HIS A 226 8.35 -12.43 -7.44
C HIS A 226 9.73 -11.78 -7.54
N SER A 227 10.38 -11.58 -6.38
CA SER A 227 11.75 -11.03 -6.30
C SER A 227 12.82 -11.91 -6.98
N TRP A 228 12.52 -13.18 -7.26
CA TRP A 228 13.42 -14.10 -7.96
C TRP A 228 13.23 -14.10 -9.47
N TYR A 229 11.99 -14.16 -9.98
CA TYR A 229 11.75 -14.26 -11.41
C TYR A 229 11.58 -12.90 -12.12
N ASP A 230 11.22 -11.84 -11.39
CA ASP A 230 11.03 -10.48 -11.91
C ASP A 230 11.49 -9.44 -10.86
N PRO A 231 12.82 -9.29 -10.71
CA PRO A 231 13.40 -8.39 -9.72
C PRO A 231 13.17 -6.90 -10.04
N LEU A 232 12.87 -6.55 -11.31
CA LEU A 232 12.56 -5.18 -11.70
C LEU A 232 11.13 -4.82 -11.32
N GLY A 233 10.15 -5.66 -11.67
CA GLY A 233 8.75 -5.46 -11.31
C GLY A 233 8.54 -5.50 -9.81
N TRP A 234 9.26 -6.36 -9.09
CA TRP A 234 9.22 -6.43 -7.62
C TRP A 234 9.56 -5.08 -6.95
N ALA A 235 10.60 -4.39 -7.43
CA ALA A 235 10.99 -3.05 -6.94
C ALA A 235 10.32 -1.89 -7.69
N GLY A 236 9.39 -2.17 -8.61
CA GLY A 236 8.70 -1.16 -9.42
C GLY A 236 9.61 -0.41 -10.40
N LEU A 237 10.73 -1.01 -10.83
CA LEU A 237 11.71 -0.44 -11.76
C LEU A 237 11.41 -0.71 -13.24
N ASP A 238 10.48 -1.59 -13.61
CA ASP A 238 10.12 -1.83 -15.03
C ASP A 238 9.70 -0.57 -15.79
N LYS A 239 9.14 0.41 -15.07
CA LYS A 239 8.73 1.71 -15.64
C LYS A 239 9.85 2.76 -15.66
N VAL A 240 11.03 2.41 -15.18
CA VAL A 240 12.17 3.32 -15.01
C VAL A 240 13.28 2.90 -15.95
N TYR A 241 13.51 3.72 -16.98
CA TYR A 241 14.62 3.50 -17.89
C TYR A 241 15.96 3.79 -17.21
N PRO A 242 17.01 3.02 -17.54
CA PRO A 242 18.37 3.40 -17.22
C PRO A 242 18.72 4.79 -17.81
N PRO A 243 19.53 5.60 -17.12
CA PRO A 243 19.88 6.96 -17.57
C PRO A 243 20.51 7.01 -18.96
N GLN A 244 21.32 6.01 -19.33
CA GLN A 244 21.95 5.91 -20.65
C GLN A 244 20.97 5.72 -21.82
N THR A 245 19.78 5.14 -21.57
CA THR A 245 18.73 4.99 -22.58
C THR A 245 17.62 6.03 -22.45
N THR A 246 17.47 6.67 -21.29
CA THR A 246 16.31 7.53 -20.99
C THR A 246 16.10 8.64 -22.01
N LEU A 247 17.15 9.33 -22.47
CA LEU A 247 16.99 10.41 -23.46
C LEU A 247 16.50 9.90 -24.81
N VAL A 248 16.99 8.74 -25.25
CA VAL A 248 16.56 8.10 -26.51
C VAL A 248 15.10 7.67 -26.40
N GLU A 249 14.71 7.06 -25.29
CA GLU A 249 13.32 6.62 -25.05
C GLU A 249 12.35 7.80 -24.94
N LEU A 250 12.77 8.92 -24.36
CA LEU A 250 12.00 10.15 -24.35
C LEU A 250 11.80 10.70 -25.77
N ASP A 251 12.82 10.67 -26.61
CA ASP A 251 12.72 11.11 -28.01
C ASP A 251 11.78 10.20 -28.82
N THR A 252 11.89 8.89 -28.63
CA THR A 252 10.98 7.90 -29.24
C THR A 252 9.53 8.14 -28.80
N ARG A 253 9.28 8.34 -27.50
CA ARG A 253 7.91 8.60 -27.00
C ARG A 253 7.36 9.94 -27.51
N LEU A 254 8.20 10.96 -27.60
CA LEU A 254 7.81 12.26 -28.15
C LEU A 254 7.46 12.17 -29.64
N ALA A 255 8.17 11.35 -30.42
CA ALA A 255 7.82 11.08 -31.82
C ALA A 255 6.48 10.35 -31.93
N ALA A 256 6.29 9.27 -31.16
CA ALA A 256 5.02 8.52 -31.14
C ALA A 256 3.82 9.41 -30.79
N LEU A 257 3.94 10.29 -29.79
CA LEU A 257 2.88 11.24 -29.43
C LEU A 257 2.56 12.24 -30.56
N ARG A 258 3.56 12.67 -31.35
CA ARG A 258 3.31 13.54 -32.52
C ARG A 258 2.49 12.82 -33.58
N ASP A 259 2.81 11.55 -33.84
CA ASP A 259 2.08 10.73 -34.81
C ASP A 259 0.65 10.44 -34.34
N GLU A 260 0.48 10.14 -33.04
CA GLU A 260 -0.84 9.99 -32.41
C GLU A 260 -1.68 11.29 -32.49
N GLU A 261 -1.09 12.45 -32.22
CA GLU A 261 -1.76 13.75 -32.35
C GLU A 261 -2.23 14.04 -33.78
N ALA A 262 -1.39 13.73 -34.78
CA ALA A 262 -1.73 13.89 -36.19
C ALA A 262 -2.91 12.99 -36.57
N ALA A 263 -2.86 11.70 -36.19
CA ALA A 263 -3.95 10.75 -36.44
C ALA A 263 -5.26 11.17 -35.76
N LEU A 264 -5.20 11.60 -34.49
CA LEU A 264 -6.38 12.11 -33.77
C LEU A 264 -6.96 13.36 -34.43
N SER A 265 -6.11 14.28 -34.91
CA SER A 265 -6.55 15.48 -35.62
C SER A 265 -7.33 15.14 -36.88
N ASP A 266 -6.82 14.20 -37.68
CA ASP A 266 -7.48 13.73 -38.90
C ASP A 266 -8.82 13.03 -38.58
N GLU A 267 -8.84 12.13 -37.59
CA GLU A 267 -10.06 11.45 -37.17
C GLU A 267 -11.12 12.44 -36.65
N ILE A 268 -10.71 13.46 -35.89
CA ILE A 268 -11.59 14.53 -35.42
C ILE A 268 -12.23 15.28 -36.59
N GLN A 269 -11.53 15.51 -37.69
CA GLN A 269 -12.13 16.16 -38.87
C GLN A 269 -13.15 15.25 -39.55
N THR A 270 -12.83 13.97 -39.70
CA THR A 270 -13.75 12.98 -40.28
C THR A 270 -15.03 12.85 -39.45
N VAL A 271 -14.90 12.61 -38.13
CA VAL A 271 -16.05 12.46 -37.24
C VAL A 271 -16.86 13.76 -37.17
N ARG A 272 -16.20 14.92 -37.12
CA ARG A 272 -16.90 16.23 -37.15
C ARG A 272 -17.76 16.40 -38.39
N THR A 273 -17.25 15.96 -39.55
CA THR A 273 -17.99 16.03 -40.82
C THR A 273 -19.21 15.12 -40.77
N GLN A 274 -19.06 13.90 -40.26
CA GLN A 274 -20.17 12.96 -40.05
C GLN A 274 -21.21 13.51 -39.07
N THR A 275 -20.79 14.09 -37.94
CA THR A 275 -21.68 14.73 -36.96
C THR A 275 -22.47 15.87 -37.58
N ARG A 276 -21.82 16.70 -38.42
CA ARG A 276 -22.50 17.83 -39.10
C ARG A 276 -23.52 17.35 -40.12
N ASN A 277 -23.16 16.38 -40.95
CA ASN A 277 -24.07 15.82 -41.96
C ASN A 277 -25.28 15.16 -41.27
N LEU A 278 -25.06 14.36 -40.23
CA LEU A 278 -26.14 13.73 -39.49
C LEU A 278 -26.99 14.75 -38.72
N GLY A 279 -26.38 15.83 -38.23
CA GLY A 279 -27.11 16.96 -37.65
C GLY A 279 -28.08 17.60 -38.64
N LEU A 280 -27.66 17.78 -39.90
CA LEU A 280 -28.55 18.25 -40.97
C LEU A 280 -29.69 17.26 -41.23
N ASP A 281 -29.42 15.95 -41.24
CA ASP A 281 -30.46 14.93 -41.43
C ASP A 281 -31.51 14.98 -40.31
N VAL A 282 -31.07 15.10 -39.05
CA VAL A 282 -31.96 15.21 -37.88
C VAL A 282 -32.80 16.48 -37.96
N GLU A 283 -32.20 17.64 -38.27
CA GLU A 283 -32.94 18.89 -38.42
C GLU A 283 -33.95 18.84 -39.57
N ALA A 284 -33.58 18.24 -40.71
CA ALA A 284 -34.46 18.08 -41.86
C ALA A 284 -35.66 17.18 -41.56
N LEU A 285 -35.44 16.04 -40.88
CA LEU A 285 -36.51 15.13 -40.46
C LEU A 285 -37.46 15.81 -39.46
N ARG A 286 -36.91 16.59 -38.52
CA ARG A 286 -37.70 17.37 -37.56
C ARG A 286 -38.54 18.45 -38.24
N ALA A 287 -37.97 19.20 -39.19
CA ALA A 287 -38.65 20.26 -39.92
C ALA A 287 -39.79 19.74 -40.80
N ALA A 288 -39.68 18.50 -41.28
CA ALA A 288 -40.74 17.83 -42.03
C ALA A 288 -41.84 17.22 -41.12
N GLU A 289 -41.83 17.50 -39.81
CA GLU A 289 -42.75 16.96 -38.79
C GLU A 289 -42.80 15.41 -38.75
N TYR A 290 -41.74 14.74 -39.22
CA TYR A 290 -41.64 13.29 -39.20
C TYR A 290 -41.18 12.79 -37.83
N PHE A 291 -42.11 12.65 -36.89
CA PHE A 291 -41.90 11.95 -35.61
C PHE A 291 -42.00 10.43 -35.82
N SER A 292 -40.98 9.86 -36.47
CA SER A 292 -40.91 8.43 -36.79
C SER A 292 -39.69 7.77 -36.12
N ALA A 293 -39.70 6.43 -36.04
CA ALA A 293 -38.56 5.65 -35.56
C ALA A 293 -37.23 5.96 -36.30
N LEU A 294 -37.31 6.48 -37.53
CA LEU A 294 -36.13 6.93 -38.27
C LEU A 294 -35.51 8.20 -37.66
N HIS A 295 -36.32 9.16 -37.21
CA HIS A 295 -35.82 10.37 -36.54
C HIS A 295 -35.11 10.01 -35.23
N GLU A 296 -35.75 9.19 -34.38
CA GLU A 296 -35.17 8.72 -33.12
C GLU A 296 -33.83 8.00 -33.33
N SER A 297 -33.78 7.08 -34.32
CA SER A 297 -32.53 6.37 -34.65
C SER A 297 -31.41 7.31 -35.11
N ARG A 298 -31.72 8.36 -35.88
CA ARG A 298 -30.73 9.34 -36.33
C ARG A 298 -30.27 10.25 -35.20
N GLU A 299 -31.16 10.62 -34.28
CA GLU A 299 -30.83 11.39 -33.08
C GLU A 299 -29.90 10.60 -32.14
N GLU A 300 -30.16 9.31 -31.91
CA GLU A 300 -29.26 8.44 -31.15
C GLU A 300 -27.87 8.31 -31.79
N GLN A 301 -27.81 8.14 -33.12
CA GLN A 301 -26.55 8.11 -33.86
C GLN A 301 -25.80 9.45 -33.74
N LEU A 302 -26.51 10.58 -33.75
CA LEU A 302 -25.92 11.91 -33.58
C LEU A 302 -25.29 12.06 -32.20
N LEU A 303 -26.00 11.67 -31.15
CA LEU A 303 -25.49 11.68 -29.78
C LEU A 303 -24.24 10.79 -29.62
N SER A 304 -24.25 9.61 -30.25
CA SER A 304 -23.09 8.71 -30.27
C SER A 304 -21.86 9.35 -30.94
N LEU A 305 -22.05 9.98 -32.11
CA LEU A 305 -20.95 10.69 -32.79
C LEU A 305 -20.45 11.91 -32.00
N GLN A 306 -21.35 12.65 -31.32
CA GLN A 306 -20.97 13.77 -30.46
C GLN A 306 -20.13 13.30 -29.27
N SER A 307 -20.53 12.21 -28.61
CA SER A 307 -19.77 11.58 -27.52
C SER A 307 -18.39 11.13 -27.99
N ARG A 308 -18.32 10.43 -29.14
CA ARG A 308 -17.04 10.04 -29.75
C ARG A 308 -16.15 11.24 -30.04
N LEU A 309 -16.70 12.32 -30.62
CA LEU A 309 -15.95 13.54 -30.90
C LEU A 309 -15.38 14.17 -29.62
N GLN A 310 -16.14 14.15 -28.52
CA GLN A 310 -15.67 14.63 -27.22
C GLN A 310 -14.52 13.77 -26.68
N THR A 311 -14.63 12.43 -26.76
CA THR A 311 -13.56 11.51 -26.36
C THR A 311 -12.28 11.75 -27.17
N LEU A 312 -12.38 11.87 -28.49
CA LEU A 312 -11.23 12.12 -29.36
C LEU A 312 -10.55 13.47 -29.03
N ARG A 313 -11.33 14.52 -28.80
CA ARG A 313 -10.79 15.84 -28.41
C ARG A 313 -10.11 15.80 -27.04
N SER A 314 -10.69 15.09 -26.09
CA SER A 314 -10.08 14.89 -24.76
C SER A 314 -8.73 14.19 -24.88
N ALA A 315 -8.65 13.12 -25.68
CA ALA A 315 -7.41 12.41 -25.96
C ALA A 315 -6.35 13.31 -26.62
N LEU A 316 -6.73 14.11 -27.62
CA LEU A 316 -5.82 15.04 -28.29
C LEU A 316 -5.20 16.05 -27.31
N ILE A 317 -6.02 16.67 -26.45
CA ILE A 317 -5.55 17.63 -25.45
C ILE A 317 -4.65 16.94 -24.41
N SER A 318 -5.03 15.74 -23.97
CA SER A 318 -4.21 14.94 -23.05
C SER A 318 -2.84 14.62 -23.64
N ASN A 319 -2.78 14.22 -24.92
CA ASN A 319 -1.51 13.95 -25.61
C ASN A 319 -0.66 15.21 -25.73
N HIS A 320 -1.27 16.36 -26.05
CA HIS A 320 -0.59 17.64 -26.15
C HIS A 320 0.07 18.08 -24.83
N GLU A 321 -0.66 18.01 -23.72
CA GLU A 321 -0.11 18.35 -22.40
C GLU A 321 0.96 17.34 -21.94
N THR A 322 0.79 16.05 -22.28
CA THR A 322 1.79 15.02 -22.01
C THR A 322 3.08 15.30 -22.78
N GLN A 323 2.97 15.63 -24.07
CA GLN A 323 4.10 15.96 -24.94
C GLN A 323 4.86 17.19 -24.43
N LYS A 324 4.15 18.24 -24.01
CA LYS A 324 4.74 19.44 -23.39
C LYS A 324 5.51 19.09 -22.12
N SER A 325 4.92 18.25 -21.26
CA SER A 325 5.53 17.80 -20.01
C SER A 325 6.78 16.94 -20.25
N LEU A 326 6.74 16.04 -21.23
CA LEU A 326 7.88 15.21 -21.62
C LEU A 326 9.02 16.04 -22.21
N ARG A 327 8.74 17.09 -22.99
CA ARG A 327 9.78 18.00 -23.48
C ARG A 327 10.48 18.74 -22.34
N ALA A 328 9.72 19.21 -21.34
CA ALA A 328 10.28 19.85 -20.16
C ALA A 328 11.12 18.86 -19.33
N TYR A 329 10.61 17.64 -19.12
CA TYR A 329 11.35 16.59 -18.42
C TYR A 329 12.64 16.20 -19.14
N ARG A 330 12.59 16.03 -20.47
CA ARG A 330 13.77 15.75 -21.30
C ARG A 330 14.84 16.83 -21.18
N ALA A 331 14.45 18.12 -21.18
CA ALA A 331 15.40 19.22 -21.01
C ALA A 331 16.10 19.17 -19.63
N ARG A 332 15.38 18.80 -18.57
CA ARG A 332 15.95 18.60 -17.23
C ARG A 332 16.88 17.38 -17.17
N ALA A 333 16.45 16.25 -17.72
CA ALA A 333 17.25 15.03 -17.80
C ALA A 333 18.57 15.26 -18.55
N GLN A 334 18.54 16.04 -19.64
CA GLN A 334 19.74 16.42 -20.39
C GLN A 334 20.71 17.29 -19.58
N ALA A 335 20.21 18.05 -18.60
CA ALA A 335 21.02 18.82 -17.65
C ALA A 335 21.47 17.99 -16.43
N GLY A 336 21.17 16.69 -16.38
CA GLY A 336 21.47 15.81 -15.24
C GLY A 336 20.50 15.96 -14.06
N ASP A 337 19.41 16.72 -14.22
CA ASP A 337 18.38 16.90 -13.19
C ASP A 337 17.25 15.87 -13.35
N TRP A 338 17.33 14.83 -12.52
CA TRP A 338 16.36 13.73 -12.48
C TRP A 338 15.20 13.98 -11.50
N GLY A 339 15.07 15.19 -10.95
CA GLY A 339 14.09 15.52 -9.93
C GLY A 339 14.41 14.94 -8.55
N SER A 340 13.44 15.02 -7.63
CA SER A 340 13.62 14.55 -6.25
C SER A 340 13.87 13.04 -6.20
N PRO A 341 14.87 12.56 -5.41
CA PRO A 341 15.15 11.14 -5.25
C PRO A 341 14.02 10.34 -4.59
N THR A 342 13.10 11.03 -3.92
CA THR A 342 11.97 10.43 -3.19
C THR A 342 10.64 10.59 -3.90
N ALA A 343 10.61 11.16 -5.12
CA ALA A 343 9.36 11.48 -5.83
C ALA A 343 8.47 10.26 -6.13
N HIS A 344 9.05 9.06 -6.18
CA HIS A 344 8.32 7.82 -6.44
C HIS A 344 7.66 7.22 -5.19
N LEU A 345 8.07 7.64 -3.99
CA LEU A 345 7.56 7.07 -2.75
C LEU A 345 6.11 7.46 -2.56
N LYS A 346 5.25 6.45 -2.39
CA LYS A 346 3.82 6.62 -2.12
C LYS A 346 3.53 6.52 -0.62
N HIS A 347 4.27 5.65 0.07
CA HIS A 347 4.15 5.44 1.51
C HIS A 347 5.53 5.58 2.15
N VAL A 348 5.78 6.78 2.68
CA VAL A 348 6.97 7.00 3.51
C VAL A 348 6.65 6.49 4.90
N HIS A 349 7.39 5.48 5.33
CA HIS A 349 7.37 4.96 6.70
C HIS A 349 8.67 5.35 7.37
N PRO A 350 8.75 6.58 7.92
CA PRO A 350 9.92 6.99 8.68
C PRO A 350 9.96 6.25 10.03
N PRO A 351 11.13 6.16 10.67
CA PRO A 351 11.20 5.70 12.05
C PRO A 351 10.31 6.58 12.94
N ALA A 352 9.71 5.96 13.95
CA ALA A 352 8.88 6.64 14.93
C ALA A 352 9.71 7.75 15.61
N PRO A 353 9.14 8.97 15.75
CA PRO A 353 9.84 10.04 16.43
C PRO A 353 10.14 9.62 17.88
N PRO A 354 11.26 10.08 18.45
CA PRO A 354 11.57 9.81 19.85
C PRO A 354 10.41 10.28 20.73
N LEU A 355 10.03 9.45 21.70
CA LEU A 355 8.95 9.79 22.61
C LEU A 355 9.28 11.12 23.31
N PRO A 356 8.34 12.10 23.32
CA PRO A 356 8.55 13.32 24.08
C PRO A 356 8.74 12.95 25.56
N PRO A 357 9.59 13.68 26.31
CA PRO A 357 9.81 13.40 27.72
C PRO A 357 8.47 13.41 28.46
N GLN A 358 8.05 12.24 28.94
CA GLN A 358 6.77 12.11 29.65
C GLN A 358 6.91 12.79 31.01
N ARG A 359 5.90 13.57 31.40
CA ARG A 359 5.84 14.10 32.77
C ARG A 359 5.65 12.91 33.72
N ARG A 360 6.38 12.87 34.84
CA ARG A 360 6.29 11.79 35.87
C ARG A 360 4.86 11.40 36.27
N VAL A 361 3.90 12.32 36.17
CA VAL A 361 2.47 12.09 36.43
C VAL A 361 1.88 11.03 35.48
N VAL A 362 2.32 10.98 34.22
CA VAL A 362 1.87 9.99 33.23
C VAL A 362 2.38 8.60 33.57
N GLU A 363 3.65 8.48 33.96
CA GLU A 363 4.27 7.21 34.38
C GLU A 363 3.60 6.65 35.64
N ILE A 364 3.35 7.50 36.65
CA ILE A 364 2.67 7.12 37.89
C ILE A 364 1.23 6.66 37.61
N TRP A 365 0.51 7.38 36.74
CA TRP A 365 -0.84 6.99 36.35
C TRP A 365 -0.85 5.64 35.61
N ALA A 366 0.05 5.44 34.65
CA ALA A 366 0.17 4.20 33.90
C ALA A 366 0.50 2.98 34.79
N ALA A 367 1.32 3.18 35.84
CA ALA A 367 1.66 2.12 36.79
C ALA A 367 0.48 1.75 37.72
N ILE A 368 -0.37 2.71 38.10
CA ILE A 368 -1.46 2.51 39.07
C ILE A 368 -2.77 2.10 38.38
N SER A 369 -3.01 2.57 37.16
CA SER A 369 -4.31 2.47 36.50
C SER A 369 -4.77 1.02 36.30
N GLY A 370 -3.87 0.11 35.92
CA GLY A 370 -4.19 -1.31 35.73
C GLY A 370 -4.64 -1.99 37.02
N ALA A 371 -3.93 -1.77 38.12
CA ALA A 371 -4.27 -2.32 39.43
C ALA A 371 -5.61 -1.76 39.96
N LEU A 372 -5.83 -0.45 39.78
CA LEU A 372 -7.07 0.20 40.18
C LEU A 372 -8.27 -0.28 39.35
N ALA A 373 -8.11 -0.43 38.03
CA ALA A 373 -9.14 -0.95 37.14
C ALA A 373 -9.54 -2.38 37.51
N LEU A 374 -8.55 -3.25 37.80
CA LEU A 374 -8.81 -4.61 38.25
C LEU A 374 -9.58 -4.63 39.58
N LEU A 375 -9.20 -3.78 40.54
CA LEU A 375 -9.87 -3.68 41.83
C LEU A 375 -11.33 -3.22 41.68
N ILE A 376 -11.59 -2.21 40.84
CA ILE A 376 -12.93 -1.73 40.53
C ILE A 376 -13.76 -2.84 39.85
N PHE A 377 -13.18 -3.58 38.91
CA PHE A 377 -13.86 -4.68 38.24
C PHE A 377 -14.22 -5.81 39.20
N VAL A 378 -13.30 -6.21 40.08
CA VAL A 378 -13.54 -7.20 41.13
C VAL A 378 -14.63 -6.72 42.10
N ALA A 379 -14.61 -5.45 42.50
CA ALA A 379 -15.67 -4.88 43.34
C ALA A 379 -17.05 -4.94 42.66
N LEU A 380 -17.13 -4.61 41.37
CA LEU A 380 -18.38 -4.71 40.60
C LEU A 380 -18.92 -6.16 40.53
N LEU A 381 -18.04 -7.15 40.44
CA LEU A 381 -18.42 -8.57 40.42
C LEU A 381 -18.89 -9.09 41.78
N ILE A 382 -18.34 -8.58 42.88
CA ILE A 382 -18.68 -8.99 44.25
C ILE A 382 -20.00 -8.32 44.68
N PHE A 383 -20.08 -7.00 44.58
CA PHE A 383 -21.21 -6.23 45.12
C PHE A 383 -22.42 -6.21 44.18
N ARG A 384 -22.22 -6.50 42.88
CA ARG A 384 -23.26 -6.58 41.84
C ARG A 384 -24.37 -5.52 42.00
N PRO A 385 -24.03 -4.21 41.95
CA PRO A 385 -25.04 -3.16 42.00
C PRO A 385 -26.05 -3.32 40.86
N MET A 386 -27.23 -2.69 41.01
CA MET A 386 -28.22 -2.64 39.93
C MET A 386 -27.55 -2.13 38.64
N HIS A 387 -27.69 -2.89 37.55
CA HIS A 387 -27.02 -2.63 36.27
C HIS A 387 -25.47 -2.61 36.35
N TRP A 388 -24.85 -3.48 37.15
CA TRP A 388 -23.37 -3.56 37.23
C TRP A 388 -22.62 -3.61 35.88
N PRO A 389 -23.14 -4.18 34.75
CA PRO A 389 -22.46 -4.10 33.46
C PRO A 389 -22.37 -2.65 32.92
N PHE A 390 -23.37 -1.82 33.19
CA PHE A 390 -23.33 -0.39 32.85
C PHE A 390 -22.21 0.33 33.62
N TRP A 391 -22.09 0.06 34.91
CA TRP A 391 -21.02 0.63 35.74
C TRP A 391 -19.62 0.18 35.32
N ALA A 392 -19.48 -1.05 34.81
CA ALA A 392 -18.22 -1.52 34.23
C ALA A 392 -17.83 -0.72 32.96
N VAL A 393 -18.80 -0.42 32.09
CA VAL A 393 -18.59 0.42 30.90
C VAL A 393 -18.23 1.86 31.30
N VAL A 394 -18.93 2.44 32.27
CA VAL A 394 -18.64 3.79 32.78
C VAL A 394 -17.23 3.87 33.36
N ALA A 395 -16.81 2.87 34.14
CA ALA A 395 -15.45 2.80 34.65
C ALA A 395 -14.43 2.73 33.51
N GLY A 396 -14.63 1.87 32.51
CA GLY A 396 -13.76 1.78 31.33
C GLY A 396 -13.62 3.12 30.59
N ILE A 397 -14.72 3.83 30.37
CA ILE A 397 -14.72 5.16 29.74
C ILE A 397 -13.96 6.18 30.60
N ALA A 398 -14.16 6.18 31.92
CA ALA A 398 -13.46 7.08 32.84
C ALA A 398 -11.94 6.86 32.82
N PHE A 399 -11.48 5.60 32.83
CA PHE A 399 -10.06 5.27 32.70
C PHE A 399 -9.49 5.73 31.35
N GLY A 400 -10.19 5.43 30.26
CA GLY A 400 -9.78 5.87 28.92
C GLY A 400 -9.72 7.39 28.79
N ALA A 401 -10.61 8.12 29.46
CA ALA A 401 -10.61 9.59 29.47
C ALA A 401 -9.38 10.16 30.20
N VAL A 402 -9.04 9.62 31.37
CA VAL A 402 -7.86 10.05 32.13
C VAL A 402 -6.58 9.70 31.38
N GLU A 403 -6.50 8.51 30.79
CA GLU A 403 -5.37 8.11 29.95
C GLU A 403 -5.23 9.00 28.70
N SER A 404 -6.33 9.34 28.06
CA SER A 404 -6.30 10.22 26.88
C SER A 404 -5.96 11.65 27.24
N MET A 405 -6.38 12.14 28.41
CA MET A 405 -6.01 13.45 28.95
C MET A 405 -4.51 13.53 29.27
N THR A 406 -3.96 12.51 29.92
CA THR A 406 -2.52 12.43 30.23
C THR A 406 -1.64 12.36 28.98
N ARG A 407 -2.16 11.79 27.88
CA ARG A 407 -1.50 11.71 26.57
C ARG A 407 -1.79 12.89 25.64
N GLY A 408 -2.55 13.91 26.07
CA GLY A 408 -2.90 15.08 25.26
C GLY A 408 -3.83 14.80 24.08
N ARG A 409 -4.56 13.67 24.10
CA ARG A 409 -5.45 13.20 23.03
C ARG A 409 -6.93 13.21 23.44
N LEU A 410 -7.30 14.04 24.41
CA LEU A 410 -8.67 14.09 24.96
C LEU A 410 -9.73 14.38 23.89
N SER A 411 -9.43 15.25 22.91
CA SER A 411 -10.33 15.56 21.80
C SER A 411 -10.66 14.32 20.97
N ASN A 412 -9.64 13.53 20.61
CA ASN A 412 -9.81 12.32 19.79
C ASN A 412 -10.54 11.21 20.56
N PHE A 413 -10.26 11.07 21.86
CA PHE A 413 -10.97 10.12 22.71
C PHE A 413 -12.46 10.47 22.84
N MET A 414 -12.78 11.74 23.07
CA MET A 414 -14.17 12.21 23.15
C MET A 414 -14.91 11.96 21.84
N LEU A 415 -14.30 12.28 20.69
CA LEU A 415 -14.87 12.01 19.37
C LEU A 415 -15.11 10.51 19.14
N THR A 416 -14.11 9.67 19.43
CA THR A 416 -14.21 8.21 19.26
C THR A 416 -15.30 7.62 20.16
N THR A 417 -15.36 8.07 21.40
CA THR A 417 -16.39 7.62 22.37
C THR A 417 -17.79 8.01 21.89
N VAL A 418 -17.98 9.23 21.39
CA VAL A 418 -19.26 9.68 20.83
C VAL A 418 -19.66 8.84 19.62
N ILE A 419 -18.72 8.56 18.71
CA ILE A 419 -18.97 7.71 17.53
C ILE A 419 -19.38 6.30 17.96
N VAL A 420 -18.64 5.68 18.88
CA VAL A 420 -18.96 4.33 19.37
C VAL A 420 -20.32 4.29 20.05
N LEU A 421 -20.64 5.28 20.89
CA LEU A 421 -21.96 5.38 21.52
C LEU A 421 -23.07 5.60 20.49
N ALA A 422 -22.85 6.41 19.46
CA ALA A 422 -23.79 6.61 18.37
C ALA A 422 -24.02 5.33 17.55
N LEU A 423 -22.97 4.56 17.27
CA LEU A 423 -23.07 3.26 16.61
C LEU A 423 -23.85 2.26 17.45
N ILE A 424 -23.55 2.17 18.76
CA ILE A 424 -24.28 1.31 19.69
C ILE A 424 -25.75 1.73 19.75
N ALA A 425 -26.03 3.03 19.86
CA ALA A 425 -27.40 3.54 19.86
C ALA A 425 -28.13 3.22 18.54
N THR A 426 -27.46 3.37 17.40
CA THR A 426 -28.01 3.03 16.08
C THR A 426 -28.30 1.54 15.97
N LEU A 427 -27.40 0.68 16.47
CA LEU A 427 -27.57 -0.77 16.47
C LEU A 427 -28.74 -1.19 17.37
N ILE A 428 -28.84 -0.60 18.57
CA ILE A 428 -29.98 -0.83 19.48
C ILE A 428 -31.29 -0.41 18.80
N LEU A 429 -31.31 0.78 18.19
CA LEU A 429 -32.48 1.26 17.44
C LEU A 429 -32.83 0.32 16.27
N PHE A 430 -31.83 -0.19 15.55
CA PHE A 430 -32.06 -1.12 14.47
C PHE A 430 -32.63 -2.45 14.97
N ILE A 431 -32.02 -3.06 16.00
CA ILE A 431 -32.47 -4.35 16.56
C ILE A 431 -33.89 -4.23 17.13
N GLU A 432 -34.20 -3.13 17.81
CA GLU A 432 -35.51 -2.93 18.44
C GLU A 432 -36.59 -2.56 17.39
N PHE A 433 -36.24 -1.73 16.39
CA PHE A 433 -37.21 -1.14 15.46
C PHE A 433 -37.10 -1.64 14.01
N TRP A 434 -36.38 -2.73 13.72
CA TRP A 434 -36.16 -3.23 12.34
C TRP A 434 -37.46 -3.39 11.53
N ARG A 435 -38.56 -3.81 12.17
CA ARG A 435 -39.86 -3.97 11.52
C ARG A 435 -40.43 -2.63 11.02
N TRP A 436 -40.28 -1.59 11.82
CA TRP A 436 -40.73 -0.24 11.45
C TRP A 436 -39.85 0.37 10.37
N ILE A 437 -38.54 0.11 10.42
CA ILE A 437 -37.59 0.52 9.37
C ILE A 437 -37.96 -0.14 8.03
N LEU A 438 -38.24 -1.45 8.02
CA LEU A 438 -38.69 -2.15 6.81
C LEU A 438 -40.03 -1.62 6.29
N LEU A 439 -40.99 -1.36 7.19
CA LEU A 439 -42.28 -0.80 6.81
C LEU A 439 -42.13 0.59 6.19
N LEU A 440 -41.32 1.47 6.77
CA LEU A 440 -41.01 2.79 6.22
C LEU A 440 -40.32 2.70 4.86
N ALA A 441 -39.38 1.79 4.69
CA ALA A 441 -38.71 1.56 3.40
C ALA A 441 -39.69 1.08 2.32
N LEU A 442 -40.58 0.14 2.65
CA LEU A 442 -41.61 -0.35 1.74
C LEU A 442 -42.59 0.75 1.36
N VAL A 443 -43.06 1.55 2.33
CA VAL A 443 -43.90 2.73 2.08
C VAL A 443 -43.17 3.71 1.16
N GLY A 444 -41.88 3.96 1.38
CA GLY A 444 -41.06 4.79 0.52
C GLY A 444 -41.01 4.31 -0.93
N ILE A 445 -40.82 3.00 -1.14
CA ILE A 445 -40.85 2.36 -2.48
C ILE A 445 -42.22 2.53 -3.12
N VAL A 446 -43.30 2.26 -2.39
CA VAL A 446 -44.67 2.40 -2.91
C VAL A 446 -44.98 3.84 -3.30
N VAL A 447 -44.61 4.82 -2.47
CA VAL A 447 -44.77 6.24 -2.78
C VAL A 447 -43.95 6.64 -4.00
N TYR A 448 -42.73 6.12 -4.12
CA TYR A 448 -41.88 6.34 -5.29
C TYR A 448 -42.52 5.78 -6.58
N MET A 449 -43.01 4.53 -6.55
CA MET A 449 -43.70 3.91 -7.69
C MET A 449 -44.98 4.66 -8.07
N ILE A 450 -45.78 5.08 -7.09
CA ILE A 450 -46.99 5.88 -7.35
C ILE A 450 -46.62 7.20 -8.02
N ARG A 451 -45.57 7.87 -7.54
CA ARG A 451 -45.07 9.12 -8.14
C ARG A 451 -44.61 8.92 -9.57
N ASP A 452 -43.92 7.82 -9.86
CA ASP A 452 -43.41 7.51 -11.19
C ASP A 452 -44.56 7.19 -12.16
N ASN A 453 -45.50 6.34 -11.74
CA ASN A 453 -46.71 6.03 -12.51
C ASN A 453 -47.56 7.28 -12.77
N LEU A 454 -47.73 8.18 -11.78
CA LEU A 454 -48.45 9.44 -12.00
C LEU A 454 -47.72 10.35 -13.00
N ARG A 455 -46.38 10.35 -13.02
CA ARG A 455 -45.60 11.12 -13.99
C ARG A 455 -45.74 10.58 -15.40
N GLU A 456 -45.80 9.26 -15.57
CA GLU A 456 -46.06 8.63 -16.86
C GLU A 456 -47.46 8.96 -17.38
N VAL A 457 -48.49 8.88 -16.52
CA VAL A 457 -49.88 9.22 -16.90
C VAL A 457 -50.05 10.71 -17.22
N LEU A 458 -49.29 11.61 -16.61
CA LEU A 458 -49.31 13.04 -16.94
C LEU A 458 -48.51 13.39 -18.20
N ARG A 459 -47.73 12.44 -18.76
CA ARG A 459 -46.95 12.59 -19.99
C ARG A 459 -47.59 11.88 -21.20
N ALA A 460 -48.49 10.93 -20.97
CA ALA A 460 -49.39 10.36 -21.96
C ALA A 460 -50.60 11.27 -22.18
#